data_AF-A0AA43QN61-F1
#
_entry.id   AF-A0AA43QN61-F1
#
_cell.length_a   1.000
_cell.length_b   1.000
_cell.length_c   1.000
_cell.angle_alpha   90.00
_cell.angle_beta   90.00
_cell.angle_gamma   90.00
#
_symmetry.space_group_name_H-M   'P 1'
#
loop_
_entity.id
_entity.type
_entity.pdbx_description
1 polymer ?
#
loop_
_entity_poly.entity_id
_entity_poly.type
_entity_poly.pdbx_seq_one_letter_code
_entity_poly.pdbx_strand_id
1 'polypeptide(L)'
;MPPVPIITPKLLAAIRAHPFLPRNSWHFVSAAALNALNRPDEMANVFKYAIGKGPGDRSEHELDVPAQLVIIRQMREALVKSAAICGLPRSINSLLELRKVTPPEFLDEPLAYSPTGRSNELYNLSSSPVLARGKRFFDLVYGKISARVMGQMDSSGTEDLGLTARLMYSFLLSNERILDASQTSYVLLAGLIPQDVLLSSPRGRQRS
;
A
#
# COMPACT_ATOMS: atom_id res chain seq x y z
N MET A 1 -26.27 5.57 -11.94
CA MET A 1 -26.39 4.36 -11.09
C MET A 1 -25.15 4.29 -10.22
N PRO A 2 -25.25 3.96 -8.92
CA PRO A 2 -24.06 3.63 -8.14
C PRO A 2 -23.35 2.43 -8.79
N PRO A 3 -22.00 2.40 -8.79
CA PRO A 3 -21.26 1.26 -9.32
C PRO A 3 -21.66 -0.02 -8.59
N VAL A 4 -21.72 -1.13 -9.32
CA VAL A 4 -22.02 -2.44 -8.72
C VAL A 4 -20.92 -2.78 -7.71
N PRO A 5 -21.28 -3.14 -6.46
CA PRO A 5 -20.31 -3.56 -5.47
C PRO A 5 -19.54 -4.78 -5.98
N ILE A 6 -18.22 -4.66 -6.10
CA ILE A 6 -17.32 -5.79 -6.40
C ILE A 6 -17.02 -6.56 -5.11
N ILE A 7 -16.86 -5.83 -4.00
CA ILE A 7 -16.53 -6.44 -2.72
C ILE A 7 -17.81 -6.93 -2.04
N THR A 8 -17.90 -8.25 -1.89
CA THR A 8 -18.94 -8.91 -1.11
C THR A 8 -18.34 -9.52 0.16
N PRO A 9 -19.14 -9.73 1.22
CA PRO A 9 -18.67 -10.38 2.44
C PRO A 9 -18.07 -11.76 2.18
N LYS A 10 -18.69 -12.53 1.27
CA LYS A 10 -18.19 -13.84 0.84
C LYS A 10 -16.82 -13.75 0.17
N LEU A 11 -16.61 -12.73 -0.67
CA LEU A 11 -15.31 -12.49 -1.31
C LEU A 11 -14.25 -12.10 -0.26
N LEU A 12 -14.58 -11.21 0.68
CA LEU A 12 -13.66 -10.83 1.75
C LEU A 12 -13.30 -12.00 2.67
N ALA A 13 -14.28 -12.85 3.00
CA ALA A 13 -14.03 -14.08 3.74
C ALA A 13 -13.08 -15.01 2.99
N ALA A 14 -13.28 -15.17 1.67
CA ALA A 14 -12.41 -15.99 0.83
C ALA A 14 -10.98 -15.42 0.74
N ILE A 15 -10.81 -14.10 0.62
CA ILE A 15 -9.49 -13.45 0.62
C ILE A 15 -8.83 -13.63 1.99
N ARG A 16 -9.55 -13.38 3.09
CA ARG A 16 -9.04 -13.54 4.46
C ARG A 16 -8.61 -14.97 4.77
N ALA A 17 -9.34 -15.96 4.25
CA ALA A 17 -9.05 -17.39 4.45
C ALA A 17 -8.02 -17.96 3.45
N HIS A 18 -7.46 -17.15 2.55
CA HIS A 18 -6.55 -17.64 1.52
C HIS A 18 -5.27 -18.23 2.16
N PRO A 19 -4.90 -19.49 1.88
CA PRO A 19 -3.89 -20.23 2.65
C PRO A 19 -2.47 -19.65 2.58
N PHE A 20 -2.13 -18.98 1.48
CA PHE A 20 -0.83 -18.36 1.27
C PHE A 20 -0.77 -16.89 1.62
N LEU A 21 -1.88 -16.32 2.11
CA LEU A 21 -1.91 -14.92 2.51
C LEU A 21 -1.43 -14.80 3.97
N PRO A 22 -0.42 -13.97 4.26
CA PRO A 22 0.04 -13.76 5.62
C PRO A 22 -1.09 -13.32 6.54
N ARG A 23 -1.08 -13.80 7.79
CA ARG A 23 -2.10 -13.45 8.77
C ARG A 23 -2.21 -11.94 8.93
N ASN A 24 -3.43 -11.44 9.08
CA ASN A 24 -3.72 -10.02 9.28
C ASN A 24 -3.11 -9.10 8.20
N SER A 25 -3.04 -9.56 6.94
CA SER A 25 -2.59 -8.74 5.81
C SER A 25 -3.69 -8.42 4.79
N TRP A 26 -4.79 -9.17 4.83
CA TRP A 26 -5.79 -9.16 3.78
C TRP A 26 -6.45 -7.81 3.57
N HIS A 27 -6.67 -7.01 4.62
CA HIS A 27 -7.36 -5.71 4.53
C HIS A 27 -6.53 -4.69 3.76
N PHE A 28 -5.23 -4.58 4.04
CA PHE A 28 -4.37 -3.61 3.36
C PHE A 28 -3.90 -4.11 1.98
N VAL A 29 -3.80 -5.43 1.78
CA VAL A 29 -3.60 -6.04 0.45
C VAL A 29 -4.81 -5.78 -0.46
N SER A 30 -6.02 -5.98 0.06
CA SER A 30 -7.27 -5.68 -0.67
C SER A 30 -7.38 -4.19 -1.01
N ALA A 31 -7.04 -3.30 -0.07
CA ALA A 31 -7.02 -1.86 -0.30
C ALA A 31 -6.04 -1.47 -1.42
N ALA A 32 -4.83 -2.06 -1.45
CA ALA A 32 -3.86 -1.79 -2.51
C ALA A 32 -4.36 -2.24 -3.90
N ALA A 33 -4.94 -3.45 -4.00
CA ALA A 33 -5.51 -3.96 -5.24
C ALA A 33 -6.71 -3.14 -5.73
N LEU A 34 -7.64 -2.77 -4.85
CA LEU A 34 -8.79 -1.93 -5.19
C LEU A 34 -8.37 -0.51 -5.58
N ASN A 35 -7.33 0.04 -4.96
CA ASN A 35 -6.74 1.32 -5.36
C ASN A 35 -6.17 1.24 -6.78
N ALA A 36 -5.45 0.16 -7.11
CA ALA A 36 -4.97 -0.10 -8.47
C ALA A 36 -6.11 -0.29 -9.48
N LEU A 37 -7.25 -0.85 -9.07
CA LEU A 37 -8.45 -1.01 -9.89
C LEU A 37 -9.33 0.27 -9.96
N ASN A 38 -8.91 1.38 -9.35
CA ASN A 38 -9.69 2.61 -9.25
C ASN A 38 -11.08 2.40 -8.62
N ARG A 39 -11.14 1.64 -7.52
CA ARG A 39 -12.35 1.37 -6.72
C ARG A 39 -12.27 2.00 -5.32
N PRO A 40 -12.18 3.34 -5.21
CA PRO A 40 -12.12 4.02 -3.92
C PRO A 40 -13.42 3.83 -3.10
N ASP A 41 -14.54 3.63 -3.77
CA ASP A 41 -15.86 3.37 -3.18
C ASP A 41 -15.89 2.09 -2.31
N GLU A 42 -15.00 1.14 -2.56
CA GLU A 42 -14.93 -0.14 -1.85
C GLU A 42 -14.12 -0.08 -0.55
N MET A 43 -13.37 1.01 -0.31
CA MET A 43 -12.54 1.16 0.90
C MET A 43 -13.38 1.08 2.17
N ALA A 44 -14.60 1.61 2.10
CA ALA A 44 -15.56 1.55 3.20
C ALA A 44 -15.96 0.11 3.56
N ASN A 45 -16.19 -0.73 2.55
CA ASN A 45 -16.61 -2.12 2.75
C ASN A 45 -15.48 -2.97 3.33
N VAL A 46 -14.26 -2.78 2.83
CA VAL A 46 -13.07 -3.45 3.36
C VAL A 46 -12.84 -3.09 4.82
N PHE A 47 -12.87 -1.80 5.16
CA PHE A 47 -12.66 -1.36 6.54
C PHE A 47 -13.75 -1.88 7.49
N LYS A 48 -15.03 -1.71 7.14
CA LYS A 48 -16.16 -2.18 7.97
C LYS A 48 -16.10 -3.67 8.23
N TYR A 49 -15.82 -4.48 7.20
CA TYR A 49 -15.68 -5.92 7.37
C TYR A 49 -14.47 -6.26 8.25
N ALA A 50 -13.35 -5.54 8.11
CA ALA A 50 -12.16 -5.78 8.90
C ALA A 50 -12.32 -5.53 10.41
N ILE A 51 -13.21 -4.61 10.80
CA ILE A 51 -13.50 -4.30 12.20
C ILE A 51 -14.73 -5.03 12.76
N GLY A 52 -15.32 -5.96 12.01
CA GLY A 52 -16.50 -6.72 12.44
C GLY A 52 -17.84 -5.98 12.29
N LYS A 53 -17.89 -4.88 11.53
CA LYS A 53 -19.10 -4.08 11.22
C LYS A 53 -19.69 -4.36 9.83
N GLY A 54 -19.22 -5.40 9.14
CA GLY A 54 -19.69 -5.79 7.80
C GLY A 54 -20.90 -6.75 7.85
N PRO A 55 -21.81 -6.71 6.86
CA PRO A 55 -22.89 -7.70 6.76
C PRO A 55 -22.31 -9.08 6.41
N GLY A 56 -22.84 -10.17 6.98
CA GLY A 56 -22.68 -11.51 6.40
C GLY A 56 -21.49 -12.39 6.82
N ASP A 57 -20.77 -12.09 7.91
CA ASP A 57 -19.87 -13.08 8.52
C ASP A 57 -19.96 -13.07 10.04
N ARG A 58 -20.23 -14.25 10.61
CA ARG A 58 -20.28 -14.51 12.05
C ARG A 58 -18.86 -14.80 12.56
N SER A 59 -17.91 -13.90 12.35
CA SER A 59 -16.67 -13.91 13.12
C SER A 59 -16.78 -12.90 14.27
N GLU A 60 -17.15 -13.43 15.43
CA GLU A 60 -16.70 -13.08 16.77
C GLU A 60 -16.33 -11.61 17.03
N HIS A 61 -17.26 -10.88 17.65
CA HIS A 61 -17.08 -9.58 18.32
C HIS A 61 -16.50 -8.43 17.46
N GLU A 62 -17.10 -7.25 17.59
CA GLU A 62 -16.43 -6.02 17.14
C GLU A 62 -15.01 -5.98 17.75
N LEU A 63 -14.01 -5.72 16.91
CA LEU A 63 -12.63 -5.59 17.38
C LEU A 63 -12.54 -4.48 18.43
N ASP A 64 -11.63 -4.63 19.40
CA ASP A 64 -11.38 -3.55 20.35
C ASP A 64 -10.80 -2.31 19.65
N VAL A 65 -10.95 -1.16 20.30
CA VAL A 65 -10.53 0.15 19.75
C VAL A 65 -9.06 0.14 19.29
N PRO A 66 -8.09 -0.43 20.06
CA PRO A 66 -6.71 -0.56 19.60
C PRO A 66 -6.55 -1.36 18.30
N ALA A 67 -7.23 -2.51 18.15
CA ALA A 67 -7.15 -3.30 16.94
C ALA A 67 -7.79 -2.59 15.74
N GLN A 68 -8.92 -1.90 15.92
CA GLN A 68 -9.52 -1.06 14.87
C GLN A 68 -8.54 0.02 14.38
N LEU A 69 -7.82 0.65 15.32
CA LEU A 69 -6.81 1.66 15.02
C LEU A 69 -5.61 1.08 14.24
N VAL A 70 -5.21 -0.15 14.53
CA VAL A 70 -4.17 -0.86 13.75
C VAL A 70 -4.63 -1.09 12.31
N ILE A 71 -5.85 -1.60 12.12
CA ILE A 71 -6.42 -1.88 10.79
C ILE A 71 -6.45 -0.59 9.94
N ILE A 72 -6.99 0.50 10.46
CA ILE A 72 -7.12 1.74 9.70
C ILE A 72 -5.76 2.33 9.34
N ARG A 73 -4.77 2.28 10.25
CA ARG A 73 -3.40 2.74 9.99
C ARG A 73 -2.73 1.93 8.89
N GLN A 74 -2.88 0.60 8.92
CA GLN A 74 -2.33 -0.27 7.89
C GLN A 74 -2.96 -0.04 6.51
N MET A 75 -4.29 0.15 6.45
CA MET A 75 -4.96 0.51 5.19
C MET A 75 -4.48 1.85 4.65
N ARG A 76 -4.41 2.90 5.49
CA ARG A 76 -3.89 4.22 5.08
C ARG A 76 -2.46 4.13 4.58
N GLU A 77 -1.60 3.43 5.31
CA GLU A 77 -0.20 3.25 4.95
C GLU A 77 -0.05 2.52 3.60
N ALA A 78 -0.84 1.47 3.36
CA ALA A 78 -0.85 0.77 2.08
C ALA A 78 -1.31 1.68 0.92
N LEU A 79 -2.35 2.50 1.12
CA LEU A 79 -2.83 3.44 0.11
C LEU A 79 -1.79 4.53 -0.19
N VAL A 80 -1.13 5.07 0.83
CA VAL A 80 -0.03 6.04 0.70
C VAL A 80 1.15 5.43 -0.06
N LYS A 81 1.61 4.23 0.33
CA LYS A 81 2.70 3.53 -0.36
C LYS A 81 2.34 3.14 -1.80
N SER A 82 1.08 2.79 -2.07
CA SER A 82 0.58 2.49 -3.41
C SER A 82 0.66 3.69 -4.36
N ALA A 83 0.74 4.93 -3.87
CA ALA A 83 0.91 6.10 -4.73
C ALA A 83 2.18 6.02 -5.59
N ALA A 84 3.18 5.25 -5.14
CA ALA A 84 4.41 5.00 -5.88
C ALA A 84 4.19 4.23 -7.20
N ILE A 85 3.14 3.42 -7.28
CA ILE A 85 2.91 2.50 -8.41
C ILE A 85 1.54 2.67 -9.06
N CYS A 86 0.60 3.31 -8.37
CA CYS A 86 -0.76 3.56 -8.86
C CYS A 86 -1.01 5.06 -9.12
N GLY A 87 -0.06 5.92 -8.75
CA GLY A 87 -0.18 7.38 -8.80
C GLY A 87 -0.93 7.99 -7.63
N LEU A 88 -0.56 9.23 -7.27
CA LEU A 88 -1.20 10.01 -6.20
C LEU A 88 -2.72 10.20 -6.38
N PRO A 89 -3.27 10.48 -7.58
CA PRO A 89 -4.70 10.73 -7.73
C PRO A 89 -5.61 9.61 -7.22
N ARG A 90 -5.23 8.34 -7.47
CA ARG A 90 -5.99 7.17 -7.00
C ARG A 90 -5.93 7.05 -5.48
N SER A 91 -4.72 7.19 -4.92
CA SER A 91 -4.52 7.16 -3.47
C SER A 91 -5.29 8.27 -2.75
N ILE A 92 -5.36 9.48 -3.32
CA ILE A 92 -6.17 10.58 -2.78
C ILE A 92 -7.64 10.18 -2.72
N ASN A 93 -8.22 9.70 -3.82
CA ASN A 93 -9.62 9.31 -3.87
C ASN A 93 -9.93 8.20 -2.86
N SER A 94 -9.08 7.17 -2.78
CA SER A 94 -9.25 6.05 -1.85
C SER A 94 -9.15 6.47 -0.38
N LEU A 95 -8.20 7.36 -0.04
CA LEU A 95 -8.06 7.89 1.32
C LEU A 95 -9.23 8.78 1.71
N LEU A 96 -9.77 9.58 0.78
CA LEU A 96 -10.94 10.42 1.02
C LEU A 96 -12.21 9.59 1.23
N GLU A 97 -12.43 8.52 0.47
CA GLU A 97 -13.55 7.60 0.70
C GLU A 97 -13.40 6.84 2.04
N LEU A 98 -12.18 6.37 2.36
CA LEU A 98 -11.90 5.72 3.63
C LEU A 98 -12.14 6.64 4.84
N ARG A 99 -11.81 7.94 4.70
CA ARG A 99 -12.06 8.96 5.73
C ARG A 99 -13.54 9.04 6.11
N LYS A 100 -14.47 8.91 5.15
CA LYS A 100 -15.93 9.05 5.39
C LYS A 100 -16.49 8.02 6.37
N VAL A 101 -15.83 6.88 6.51
CA VAL A 101 -16.24 5.80 7.43
C VAL A 101 -15.31 5.62 8.62
N THR A 102 -14.30 6.48 8.74
CA THR A 102 -13.37 6.40 9.86
C THR A 102 -13.95 7.17 11.05
N PRO A 103 -14.04 6.56 12.25
CA PRO A 103 -14.41 7.25 13.47
C PRO A 103 -13.54 8.51 13.73
N PRO A 104 -14.10 9.62 14.22
CA PRO A 104 -13.36 10.87 14.47
C PRO A 104 -12.10 10.68 15.33
N GLU A 105 -12.16 9.82 16.33
CA GLU A 105 -11.05 9.49 17.24
C GLU A 105 -9.88 8.77 16.55
N PHE A 106 -10.06 8.29 15.33
CA PHE A 106 -9.00 7.67 14.51
C PHE A 106 -8.50 8.59 13.40
N LEU A 107 -9.02 9.81 13.28
CA LEU A 107 -8.54 10.78 12.30
C LEU A 107 -7.26 11.44 12.81
N ASP A 108 -6.24 11.49 11.94
CA ASP A 108 -5.01 12.22 12.22
C ASP A 108 -5.21 13.70 11.86
N GLU A 109 -4.82 14.62 12.75
CA GLU A 109 -4.85 16.06 12.47
C GLU A 109 -3.62 16.50 11.67
N PRO A 110 -3.74 17.48 10.75
CA PRO A 110 -2.60 18.01 10.01
C PRO A 110 -1.47 18.49 10.93
N LEU A 111 -0.23 18.09 10.64
CA LEU A 111 0.97 18.43 11.41
C LEU A 111 0.98 17.98 12.89
N ALA A 112 -0.04 17.24 13.33
CA ALA A 112 -0.02 16.59 14.63
C ALA A 112 0.93 15.38 14.64
N TYR A 113 1.05 14.75 15.80
CA TYR A 113 1.80 13.51 15.93
C TYR A 113 1.29 12.46 14.93
N SER A 114 2.19 11.95 14.10
CA SER A 114 1.92 10.82 13.21
C SER A 114 2.83 9.65 13.60
N PRO A 115 2.29 8.42 13.75
CA PRO A 115 3.11 7.25 14.05
C PRO A 115 4.11 6.92 12.92
N THR A 116 3.89 7.45 11.72
CA THR A 116 4.84 7.30 10.60
C THR A 116 6.05 8.22 10.72
N GLY A 117 5.99 9.28 11.53
CA GLY A 117 7.06 10.28 11.69
C GLY A 117 7.49 11.01 10.40
N ARG A 118 6.77 10.85 9.28
CA ARG A 118 7.17 11.42 7.97
C ARG A 118 7.26 12.94 7.97
N SER A 119 6.38 13.63 8.71
CA SER A 119 6.44 15.09 8.86
C SER A 119 7.79 15.53 9.44
N ASN A 120 8.26 14.87 10.50
CA ASN A 120 9.56 15.16 11.10
C ASN A 120 10.72 14.83 10.16
N GLU A 121 10.63 13.71 9.42
CA GLU A 121 11.62 13.33 8.39
C GLU A 121 11.72 14.34 7.24
N LEU A 122 10.62 15.00 6.90
CA LEU A 122 10.56 15.96 5.80
C LEU A 122 11.03 17.36 6.22
N TYR A 123 10.63 17.82 7.41
CA TYR A 123 10.81 19.23 7.81
C TYR A 123 11.94 19.47 8.80
N ASN A 124 12.29 18.48 9.64
CA ASN A 124 13.15 18.71 10.80
C ASN A 124 14.44 17.89 10.80
N LEU A 125 14.50 16.81 10.03
CA LEU A 125 15.68 15.96 9.94
C LEU A 125 16.48 16.27 8.67
N SER A 126 17.80 16.08 8.75
CA SER A 126 18.61 15.99 7.53
C SER A 126 18.07 14.86 6.64
N SER A 127 18.10 15.07 5.32
CA SER A 127 17.66 14.06 4.36
C SER A 127 18.61 12.84 4.30
N SER A 128 19.86 12.99 4.71
CA SER A 128 20.89 11.95 4.56
C SER A 128 20.53 10.60 5.21
N PRO A 129 20.08 10.53 6.49
CA PRO A 129 19.60 9.28 7.09
C PRO A 129 18.41 8.64 6.36
N VAL A 130 17.50 9.46 5.84
CA VAL A 130 16.31 9.00 5.10
C VAL A 130 16.71 8.42 3.75
N LEU A 131 17.63 9.07 3.04
CA LEU A 131 18.22 8.58 1.79
C LEU A 131 18.99 7.28 2.00
N ALA A 132 19.76 7.17 3.09
CA ALA A 132 20.47 5.93 3.43
C ALA A 132 19.52 4.77 3.72
N ARG A 133 18.40 5.03 4.42
CA ARG A 133 17.34 4.04 4.64
C ARG A 133 16.70 3.60 3.33
N GLY A 134 16.38 4.55 2.44
CA GLY A 134 15.84 4.27 1.11
C GLY A 134 16.75 3.40 0.27
N LYS A 135 18.06 3.70 0.25
CA LYS A 135 19.05 2.88 -0.44
C LYS A 135 19.07 1.45 0.08
N ARG A 136 19.12 1.25 1.40
CA ARG A 136 19.08 -0.10 2.00
C ARG A 136 17.81 -0.87 1.63
N PHE A 137 16.66 -0.19 1.63
CA PHE A 137 15.41 -0.80 1.23
C PHE A 137 15.41 -1.18 -0.27
N PHE A 138 15.92 -0.31 -1.13
CA PHE A 138 16.07 -0.61 -2.56
C PHE A 138 16.99 -1.82 -2.79
N ASP A 139 18.13 -1.86 -2.09
CA ASP A 139 19.06 -2.99 -2.13
C ASP A 139 18.42 -4.29 -1.61
N LEU A 140 17.53 -4.22 -0.61
CA LEU A 140 16.77 -5.37 -0.12
C LEU A 140 15.81 -5.91 -1.18
N VAL A 141 15.10 -5.03 -1.90
CA VAL A 141 14.10 -5.40 -2.91
C VAL A 141 14.77 -6.00 -4.16
N TYR A 142 15.83 -5.38 -4.66
CA TYR A 142 16.48 -5.79 -5.91
C TYR A 142 17.68 -6.73 -5.72
N GLY A 143 18.19 -6.85 -4.49
CA GLY A 143 19.30 -7.71 -4.15
C GLY A 143 20.52 -7.48 -5.05
N LYS A 144 21.04 -8.56 -5.62
CA LYS A 144 22.28 -8.56 -6.44
C LYS A 144 22.21 -7.66 -7.68
N ILE A 145 21.00 -7.33 -8.17
CA ILE A 145 20.84 -6.51 -9.38
C ILE A 145 20.57 -5.03 -9.07
N SER A 146 20.57 -4.61 -7.80
CA SER A 146 20.20 -3.23 -7.42
C SER A 146 21.05 -2.18 -8.14
N ALA A 147 22.37 -2.32 -8.14
CA ALA A 147 23.28 -1.40 -8.83
C ALA A 147 22.99 -1.29 -10.33
N ARG A 148 22.68 -2.43 -10.98
CA ARG A 148 22.33 -2.45 -12.41
C ARG A 148 21.01 -1.73 -12.67
N VAL A 149 19.96 -2.02 -11.89
CA VAL A 149 18.64 -1.40 -12.06
C VAL A 149 18.70 0.10 -11.83
N MET A 150 19.38 0.54 -10.76
CA MET A 150 19.56 1.97 -10.50
C MET A 150 20.41 2.64 -11.59
N GLY A 151 21.50 2.00 -12.04
CA GLY A 151 22.33 2.51 -13.13
C GLY A 151 21.56 2.67 -14.45
N GLN A 152 20.63 1.75 -14.75
CA GLN A 152 19.73 1.88 -15.90
C GLN A 152 18.78 3.07 -15.77
N MET A 153 18.25 3.33 -14.56
CA MET A 153 17.41 4.50 -14.31
C MET A 153 18.20 5.81 -14.41
N ASP A 154 19.41 5.84 -13.84
CA ASP A 154 20.34 6.98 -13.92
C ASP A 154 20.76 7.28 -15.36
N SER A 155 20.89 6.24 -16.20
CA SER A 155 21.33 6.34 -17.60
C SER A 155 20.18 6.33 -18.61
N SER A 156 18.94 6.54 -18.17
CA SER A 156 17.73 6.41 -19.00
C SER A 156 17.54 7.50 -20.05
N GLY A 157 18.46 8.47 -20.14
CA GLY A 157 18.33 9.67 -20.97
C GLY A 157 17.46 10.76 -20.33
N THR A 158 16.99 10.56 -19.09
CA THR A 158 16.33 11.56 -18.26
C THR A 158 17.03 11.61 -16.90
N GLU A 159 17.56 12.78 -16.54
CA GLU A 159 18.30 12.99 -15.29
C GLU A 159 17.50 12.56 -14.04
N ASP A 160 16.18 12.76 -14.09
CA ASP A 160 15.32 12.64 -12.91
C ASP A 160 14.79 11.22 -12.63
N LEU A 161 14.93 10.24 -13.53
CA LEU A 161 14.31 8.93 -13.28
C LEU A 161 14.93 8.23 -12.06
N GLY A 162 16.27 8.16 -12.01
CA GLY A 162 16.99 7.61 -10.88
C GLY A 162 16.81 8.43 -9.60
N LEU A 163 16.71 9.77 -9.71
CA LEU A 163 16.43 10.65 -8.57
C LEU A 163 15.03 10.40 -8.01
N THR A 164 14.03 10.29 -8.88
CA THR A 164 12.63 9.98 -8.53
C THR A 164 12.53 8.65 -7.81
N ALA A 165 13.20 7.60 -8.33
CA ALA A 165 13.25 6.31 -7.66
C ALA A 165 13.85 6.45 -6.24
N ARG A 166 14.99 7.13 -6.09
CA ARG A 166 15.60 7.36 -4.76
C ARG A 166 14.65 8.09 -3.81
N LEU A 167 13.95 9.13 -4.27
CA LEU A 167 12.96 9.85 -3.45
C LEU A 167 11.83 8.94 -2.98
N MET A 168 11.25 8.15 -3.89
CA MET A 168 10.15 7.24 -3.59
C MET A 168 10.57 6.14 -2.60
N TYR A 169 11.72 5.51 -2.84
CA TYR A 169 12.22 4.48 -1.92
C TYR A 169 12.59 5.06 -0.55
N SER A 170 13.12 6.29 -0.49
CA SER A 170 13.57 6.91 0.76
C SER A 170 12.44 7.44 1.64
N PHE A 171 11.57 8.28 1.09
CA PHE A 171 10.55 8.98 1.88
C PHE A 171 9.22 8.22 1.98
N LEU A 172 8.93 7.35 1.00
CA LEU A 172 7.65 6.67 0.92
C LEU A 172 7.74 5.19 1.32
N LEU A 173 8.51 4.39 0.57
CA LEU A 173 8.47 2.93 0.68
C LEU A 173 9.27 2.39 1.88
N SER A 174 10.43 2.96 2.18
CA SER A 174 11.30 2.45 3.27
C SER A 174 10.86 2.80 4.69
N ASN A 175 9.75 3.52 4.87
CA ASN A 175 9.23 3.78 6.19
C ASN A 175 8.52 2.53 6.72
N GLU A 176 9.11 1.87 7.71
CA GLU A 176 8.62 0.59 8.24
C GLU A 176 7.85 0.72 9.56
N ARG A 177 7.45 1.94 9.96
CA ARG A 177 6.83 2.17 11.28
C ARG A 177 5.41 1.58 11.41
N ILE A 178 4.71 1.37 10.28
CA ILE A 178 3.35 0.81 10.24
C ILE A 178 3.30 -0.50 9.46
N LEU A 179 3.91 -0.53 8.27
CA LEU A 179 4.06 -1.75 7.47
C LEU A 179 5.54 -2.04 7.29
N ASP A 180 5.99 -3.23 7.70
CA ASP A 180 7.36 -3.68 7.50
C ASP A 180 7.74 -3.86 6.01
N ALA A 181 8.99 -4.20 5.72
CA ALA A 181 9.46 -4.42 4.35
C ALA A 181 8.71 -5.52 3.58
N SER A 182 8.31 -6.60 4.26
CA SER A 182 7.56 -7.70 3.65
C SER A 182 6.13 -7.26 3.32
N GLN A 183 5.46 -6.60 4.27
CA GLN A 183 4.13 -6.04 4.10
C GLN A 183 4.09 -4.96 3.02
N THR A 184 5.11 -4.12 2.95
CA THR A 184 5.28 -3.14 1.88
C THR A 184 5.41 -3.81 0.52
N SER A 185 6.13 -4.93 0.44
CA SER A 185 6.24 -5.72 -0.79
C SER A 185 4.89 -6.31 -1.20
N TYR A 186 4.04 -6.74 -0.25
CA TYR A 186 2.68 -7.19 -0.56
C TYR A 186 1.82 -6.06 -1.14
N VAL A 187 1.93 -4.84 -0.61
CA VAL A 187 1.25 -3.66 -1.17
C VAL A 187 1.70 -3.41 -2.61
N LEU A 188 3.01 -3.48 -2.87
CA LEU A 188 3.53 -3.28 -4.22
C LEU A 188 3.04 -4.35 -5.20
N LEU A 189 3.11 -5.64 -4.83
CA LEU A 189 2.62 -6.73 -5.67
C LEU A 189 1.11 -6.61 -5.92
N ALA A 190 0.32 -6.36 -4.87
CA ALA A 190 -1.12 -6.22 -4.97
C ALA A 190 -1.54 -5.02 -5.83
N GLY A 191 -0.74 -3.95 -5.85
CA GLY A 191 -0.97 -2.80 -6.72
C GLY A 191 -0.49 -3.01 -8.17
N LEU A 192 0.58 -3.79 -8.40
CA LEU A 192 1.15 -4.01 -9.74
C LEU A 192 0.45 -5.13 -10.52
N ILE A 193 -0.04 -6.19 -9.86
CA ILE A 193 -0.73 -7.31 -10.51
C ILE A 193 -1.94 -6.83 -11.34
N PRO A 194 -2.87 -6.02 -10.79
CA PRO A 194 -4.04 -5.57 -11.56
C PRO A 194 -3.71 -4.63 -12.71
N GLN A 195 -2.51 -4.05 -12.71
CA GLN A 195 -2.03 -3.14 -13.76
C GLN A 195 -1.27 -3.88 -14.87
N ASP A 196 -1.09 -5.21 -14.75
CA ASP A 196 -0.33 -6.05 -15.70
C ASP A 196 1.14 -5.58 -15.88
N VAL A 197 1.73 -5.04 -14.82
CA VAL A 197 3.11 -4.49 -14.82
C VAL A 197 4.16 -5.53 -14.40
N LEU A 198 3.75 -6.67 -13.85
CA LEU A 198 4.69 -7.75 -13.54
C LEU A 198 5.26 -8.27 -14.86
N LEU A 199 6.60 -8.21 -14.98
CA LEU A 199 7.36 -8.67 -16.16
C LEU A 199 6.71 -9.89 -16.81
N SER A 200 6.28 -9.73 -18.06
CA SER A 200 6.02 -10.85 -18.94
C SER A 200 7.26 -11.74 -18.91
N SER A 201 7.13 -12.91 -18.27
CA SER A 201 8.12 -13.96 -18.44
C SER A 201 8.26 -14.18 -19.95
N PRO A 202 9.48 -14.19 -20.52
CA PRO A 202 9.66 -14.56 -21.92
C PRO A 202 9.39 -16.07 -22.05
N ARG A 203 8.11 -16.45 -22.02
CA ARG A 203 7.64 -17.78 -22.39
C ARG A 203 6.84 -17.66 -23.68
N GLY A 204 7.51 -18.01 -24.77
CA GLY A 204 6.88 -18.66 -25.90
C GLY A 204 6.23 -17.76 -26.95
N ARG A 205 7.05 -17.19 -27.84
CA ARG A 205 6.73 -17.26 -29.29
C ARG A 205 7.56 -18.36 -29.92
N GLN A 206 7.13 -19.60 -29.68
CA GLN A 206 7.23 -20.64 -30.70
C GLN A 206 5.80 -21.12 -30.93
N ARG A 207 5.19 -20.70 -32.04
CA ARG A 207 4.12 -21.45 -32.70
C ARG A 207 4.30 -21.30 -34.20
N SER A 208 4.61 -22.45 -34.79
CA SER A 208 4.42 -22.93 -36.17
C SER A 208 4.80 -21.99 -37.31
#